data_AF-A0A8T2TMH5-F1
#
_entry.id   AF-A0A8T2TMH5-F1
#
_cell.length_a   1.000
_cell.length_b   1.000
_cell.length_c   1.000
_cell.angle_alpha   90.00
_cell.angle_beta   90.00
_cell.angle_gamma   90.00
#
_symmetry.space_group_name_H-M   'P 1'
#
loop_
_entity.id
_entity.type
_entity.pdbx_description
1 polymer ?
#
loop_
_entity_poly.entity_id
_entity_poly.type
_entity_poly.pdbx_seq_one_letter_code
_entity_poly.pdbx_strand_id
1 'polypeptide(L)' 'MNGMRRKIAGKTRDEIKNMTKDAMQEPVAMCDFEEALSKISRSVSSADIERHEKWFAEFGSA' A
#
# COMPACT_ATOMS: atom_id res chain seq x y z
N MET A 1 -6.69 8.41 5.78
CA MET A 1 -6.20 9.25 4.67
C MET A 1 -4.71 9.45 4.87
N ASN A 2 -3.85 9.09 3.90
CA ASN A 2 -2.39 9.14 4.07
C ASN A 2 -1.88 10.58 4.33
N GLY A 3 -0.76 10.74 5.05
CA GLY A 3 -0.20 12.06 5.45
C GLY A 3 -0.13 13.13 4.35
N MET A 4 0.33 12.76 3.14
CA MET A 4 0.35 13.68 1.99
C MET A 4 -1.06 14.12 1.55
N ARG A 5 -2.02 13.18 1.50
CA ARG A 5 -3.43 13.48 1.18
C ARG A 5 -4.10 14.32 2.26
N ARG A 6 -3.70 14.19 3.53
CA ARG A 6 -4.15 15.07 4.63
C ARG A 6 -3.66 16.51 4.45
N LYS A 7 -2.39 16.72 4.08
CA LYS A 7 -1.80 18.06 3.97
C LYS A 7 -2.29 18.89 2.76
N ILE A 8 -2.75 18.23 1.70
CA ILE A 8 -3.30 18.90 0.51
C ILE A 8 -4.81 19.09 0.55
N ALA A 9 -5.50 18.53 1.56
CA ALA A 9 -6.96 18.66 1.69
C ALA A 9 -7.35 20.14 1.88
N GLY A 10 -8.27 20.64 1.07
CA GLY A 10 -8.76 22.03 1.13
C GLY A 10 -7.82 23.08 0.53
N LYS A 11 -6.66 22.69 -0.03
CA LYS A 11 -5.76 23.61 -0.74
C LYS A 11 -6.07 23.64 -2.23
N THR A 12 -5.91 24.81 -2.84
CA THR A 12 -6.03 25.01 -4.29
C THR A 12 -4.80 24.45 -5.02
N ARG A 13 -4.95 24.21 -6.33
CA ARG A 13 -3.88 23.65 -7.18
C ARG A 13 -2.58 24.45 -7.09
N ASP A 14 -2.68 25.77 -7.02
CA ASP A 14 -1.52 26.66 -7.02
C ASP A 14 -0.81 26.66 -5.66
N GLU A 15 -1.56 26.53 -4.56
CA GLU A 15 -1.00 26.34 -3.24
C GLU A 15 -0.27 24.99 -3.13
N ILE A 16 -0.82 23.92 -3.68
CA ILE A 16 -0.17 22.59 -3.67
C ILE A 16 1.13 22.60 -4.48
N LYS A 17 1.19 23.33 -5.60
CA LYS A 17 2.41 23.46 -6.42
C LYS A 17 3.53 24.23 -5.72
N ASN A 18 3.17 25.19 -4.86
CA ASN A 18 4.13 26.02 -4.13
C ASN A 18 4.58 25.38 -2.80
N MET A 19 4.03 24.21 -2.42
CA MET A 19 4.48 23.46 -1.25
C MET A 19 5.82 22.76 -1.51
N THR A 20 6.75 22.87 -0.57
CA THR A 20 8.04 22.17 -0.60
C THR A 20 7.88 20.69 -0.24
N LYS A 21 8.67 19.82 -0.88
CA LYS A 21 8.68 18.36 -0.61
C LYS A 21 8.97 18.03 0.85
N ASP A 22 9.78 18.83 1.53
CA ASP A 22 10.10 18.62 2.96
C ASP A 22 8.89 18.87 3.86
N ALA A 23 8.05 19.85 3.52
CA ALA A 23 6.80 20.10 4.25
C ALA A 23 5.77 18.97 4.03
N MET A 24 6.00 18.05 3.09
CA MET A 24 5.11 16.91 2.79
C MET A 24 5.48 15.63 3.55
N GLN A 25 6.67 15.53 4.14
CA GLN A 25 7.05 14.35 4.93
C GLN A 25 6.54 14.49 6.37
N GLU A 26 5.43 13.84 6.67
CA GLU A 26 4.98 13.57 8.04
C GLU A 26 5.42 12.15 8.39
N PRO A 27 5.91 11.90 9.63
CA PRO A 27 6.24 10.55 10.05
C PRO A 27 4.99 9.67 10.01
N VAL A 28 5.16 8.43 9.54
CA VAL A 28 4.07 7.45 9.45
C VAL A 28 3.59 7.11 10.84
N ALA A 29 2.27 7.17 11.06
CA ALA A 29 1.63 6.80 12.31
C ALA A 29 0.94 5.43 12.20
N MET A 30 0.62 4.82 13.34
CA MET A 30 -0.07 3.52 13.39
C MET A 30 -1.40 3.52 12.62
N CYS A 31 -2.14 4.63 12.65
CA CYS A 31 -3.39 4.77 11.90
C CYS A 31 -3.20 4.69 10.38
N ASP A 32 -2.04 5.11 9.84
CA ASP A 32 -1.73 4.97 8.42
C ASP A 32 -1.52 3.50 8.04
N PHE A 33 -0.95 2.69 8.94
CA PHE A 33 -0.79 1.24 8.73
C PHE A 33 -2.13 0.49 8.75
N GLU A 34 -3.03 0.83 9.68
CA GLU A 34 -4.36 0.23 9.75
C GLU A 34 -5.17 0.48 8.47
N GLU A 35 -5.13 1.72 7.95
CA GLU A 35 -5.78 2.06 6.69
C GLU A 35 -5.12 1.41 5.47
N ALA A 36 -3.79 1.25 5.48
CA ALA A 36 -3.08 0.54 4.42
C ALA A 36 -3.51 -0.94 4.38
N LEU A 37 -3.58 -1.60 5.53
CA LEU A 37 -4.03 -3.00 5.65
C LEU A 37 -5.48 -3.17 5.21
N SER A 38 -6.36 -2.19 5.44
CA SER A 38 -7.75 -2.27 4.99
C SER A 38 -7.91 -2.15 3.46
N LYS A 39 -6.97 -1.50 2.78
CA LYS A 39 -7.04 -1.24 1.32
C LYS A 39 -6.23 -2.23 0.49
N ILE A 40 -5.25 -2.88 1.10
CA ILE A 40 -4.31 -3.77 0.43
C ILE A 40 -4.60 -5.19 0.90
N SER A 41 -5.11 -6.02 -0.01
CA SER A 41 -5.25 -7.45 0.20
C SER A 41 -4.04 -8.20 -0.36
N ARG A 42 -3.72 -9.36 0.22
CA ARG A 42 -2.74 -10.28 -0.36
C ARG A 42 -3.16 -10.65 -1.79
N SER A 43 -2.22 -10.64 -2.73
CA SER A 43 -2.46 -10.98 -4.13
C SER A 43 -2.54 -12.49 -4.39
N VAL A 44 -2.10 -13.30 -3.43
CA VAL A 44 -2.08 -14.77 -3.51
C VAL A 44 -2.97 -15.32 -2.41
N SER A 45 -3.93 -16.16 -2.78
CA SER A 45 -4.79 -16.86 -1.84
C SER A 45 -4.15 -18.16 -1.37
N SER A 46 -4.64 -18.71 -0.26
CA SER A 46 -4.21 -20.04 0.21
C SER A 46 -4.50 -21.14 -0.82
N ALA A 47 -5.59 -21.01 -1.58
CA ALA A 47 -5.93 -21.95 -2.64
C ALA A 47 -4.92 -21.90 -3.81
N ASP A 48 -4.39 -20.72 -4.13
CA ASP A 48 -3.35 -20.57 -5.14
C ASP A 48 -2.05 -21.25 -4.70
N ILE A 49 -1.71 -21.15 -3.40
CA ILE A 49 -0.56 -21.82 -2.80
C ILE A 49 -0.74 -23.35 -2.89
N GLU A 50 -1.88 -23.88 -2.44
CA GLU A 50 -2.15 -25.33 -2.50
C GLU A 50 -2.10 -25.88 -3.93
N ARG A 51 -2.63 -25.13 -4.90
CA ARG A 51 -2.57 -25.51 -6.31
C ARG A 51 -1.14 -25.57 -6.81
N HIS A 52 -0.31 -24.58 -6.44
CA HIS A 52 1.10 -24.57 -6.79
C HIS A 52 1.86 -25.72 -6.14
N GLU A 53 1.63 -26.00 -4.85
CA GLU A 53 2.25 -27.14 -4.15
C GLU A 53 1.90 -28.48 -4.78
N LYS A 54 0.63 -28.71 -5.12
CA LYS A 54 0.20 -29.94 -5.82
C LYS A 54 0.89 -30.09 -7.17
N TRP A 55 0.95 -29.01 -7.94
CA TRP A 55 1.63 -29.03 -9.23
C TRP A 55 3.13 -29.27 -9.08
N PHE A 56 3.77 -28.63 -8.10
CA PHE A 56 5.19 -28.80 -7.82
C PHE A 56 5.51 -30.23 -7.38
N ALA A 57 4.64 -30.88 -6.61
CA ALA A 57 4.82 -32.28 -6.23
C ALA A 57 4.72 -33.25 -7.42
N GLU A 58 3.90 -32.94 -8.42
CA GLU A 58 3.64 -33.82 -9.58
C GLU A 58 4.61 -33.58 -10.75
N PHE A 59 5.02 -32.33 -10.97
CA PHE A 59 5.81 -31.91 -12.13
C PHE A 59 7.10 -31.17 -11.78
N GLY A 60 7.37 -30.96 -10.48
CA GLY A 60 8.60 -30.33 -10.02
C GLY A 60 9.79 -31.23 -10.33
N SER A 61 10.72 -30.72 -11.14
CA SER A 61 12.03 -31.35 -11.30
C SER A 61 12.80 -31.26 -9.99
N ALA A 62 13.51 -32.35 -9.66
CA ALA A 62 14.60 -32.32 -8.69
C ALA A 62 15.73 -31.39 -9.15
#